data_AF-A0A957F1Z6-F1
#
_entry.id   AF-A0A957F1Z6-F1
#
_cell.length_a   1.000
_cell.length_b   1.000
_cell.length_c   1.000
_cell.angle_alpha   90.00
_cell.angle_beta   90.00
_cell.angle_gamma   90.00
#
_symmetry.space_group_name_H-M   'P 1'
#
loop_
_entity.id
_entity.type
_entity.pdbx_description
1 polymer ?
#
loop_
_entity_poly.entity_id
_entity_poly.type
_entity_poly.pdbx_seq_one_letter_code
_entity_poly.pdbx_strand_id
1 'polypeptide(L)'
;MNDHRPPRTNDARQWLAQAGFGLLLKLGLLLLGMLAAVFFLAWLAFGGGVAPRLETGAPVSAADASGALVQPGLVAMQVDGVTVGTVQRLDAPQALTIDGFQLDVAGQYLTAAALWQAGDVPANQASWLQHTIVNYVFRLPGSRAYRDMLETAAAAGGTVTLETAQGRQLTFALAPGSGQAPAAQAQAVQQNRPAITLIWVDAAAAGATYALSGAYVPGEPPAGDVGSGQAADAADAGSAAPPLLVRLDAADLQEAGRQLLVRGTLTNRGLAPQQLDAADLQLAAGGLVGQILSVDPPLPWQVPPNNSQVAFAVTFQRLPQAEATLTIGPQDFALTFE
;
A
#
# COMPACT_ATOMS: atom_id res chain seq x y z
N MET A 1 -37.12 -45.02 -95.07
CA MET A 1 -38.15 -44.71 -94.05
C MET A 1 -37.42 -43.89 -93.00
N ASN A 2 -37.40 -42.56 -93.18
CA ASN A 2 -36.59 -41.64 -92.38
C ASN A 2 -37.43 -41.09 -91.23
N ASP A 3 -36.97 -41.35 -90.00
CA ASP A 3 -37.63 -41.01 -88.75
C ASP A 3 -37.20 -39.59 -88.33
N HIS A 4 -38.07 -38.61 -88.55
CA HIS A 4 -37.90 -37.22 -88.07
C HIS A 4 -38.48 -37.11 -86.66
N ARG A 5 -37.60 -37.15 -85.64
CA ARG A 5 -37.98 -36.79 -84.27
C ARG A 5 -37.90 -35.27 -84.06
N PRO A 6 -38.92 -34.64 -83.47
CA PRO A 6 -38.88 -33.21 -83.18
C PRO A 6 -37.89 -32.89 -82.03
N PRO A 7 -37.28 -31.70 -82.04
CA PRO A 7 -36.34 -31.27 -81.00
C PRO A 7 -37.06 -31.09 -79.65
N ARG A 8 -36.44 -31.61 -78.58
CA ARG A 8 -36.93 -31.49 -77.20
C ARG A 8 -36.72 -30.07 -76.68
N THR A 9 -37.79 -29.44 -76.19
CA THR A 9 -37.89 -28.07 -75.69
C THR A 9 -37.26 -27.81 -74.31
N ASN A 10 -36.31 -28.64 -73.85
CA ASN A 10 -35.78 -28.56 -72.48
C ASN A 10 -34.55 -27.66 -72.30
N ASP A 11 -33.91 -27.20 -73.38
CA ASP A 11 -32.63 -26.48 -73.27
C ASP A 11 -32.80 -25.01 -72.81
N ALA A 12 -33.94 -24.39 -73.10
CA ALA A 12 -34.17 -22.97 -72.76
C ALA A 12 -34.33 -22.72 -71.25
N ARG A 13 -34.82 -23.70 -70.48
CA ARG A 13 -35.00 -23.55 -69.02
C ARG A 13 -33.72 -23.74 -68.23
N GLN A 14 -32.79 -24.57 -68.73
CA GLN A 14 -31.50 -24.79 -68.07
C GLN A 14 -30.59 -23.56 -68.17
N TRP A 15 -30.65 -22.81 -69.27
CA TRP A 15 -29.84 -21.61 -69.46
C TRP A 15 -30.26 -20.45 -68.52
N LEU A 16 -31.57 -20.27 -68.29
CA LEU A 16 -32.09 -19.26 -67.36
C LEU A 16 -31.73 -19.55 -65.90
N ALA A 17 -31.69 -20.82 -65.49
CA ALA A 17 -31.31 -21.21 -64.13
C ALA A 17 -29.81 -20.97 -63.85
N GLN A 18 -28.95 -21.20 -64.85
CA GLN A 18 -27.50 -21.05 -64.70
C GLN A 18 -27.06 -19.58 -64.67
N ALA A 19 -27.71 -18.71 -65.44
CA ALA A 19 -27.41 -17.27 -65.44
C ALA A 19 -27.87 -16.57 -64.14
N GLY A 20 -29.01 -16.97 -63.58
CA GLY A 20 -29.56 -16.37 -62.35
C GLY A 20 -28.73 -16.66 -61.10
N PHE A 21 -28.22 -17.89 -60.97
CA PHE A 21 -27.45 -18.30 -59.79
C PHE A 21 -26.12 -17.55 -59.65
N GLY A 22 -25.40 -17.34 -60.76
CA GLY A 22 -24.14 -16.60 -60.77
C GLY A 22 -24.31 -15.12 -60.39
N LEU A 23 -25.43 -14.51 -60.77
CA LEU A 23 -25.73 -13.12 -60.41
C LEU A 23 -26.06 -12.99 -58.92
N LEU A 24 -26.90 -13.88 -58.38
CA LEU A 24 -27.28 -13.88 -56.97
C LEU A 24 -26.07 -14.08 -56.05
N LEU A 25 -25.16 -14.98 -56.42
CA LEU A 25 -23.93 -15.22 -55.65
C LEU A 25 -23.05 -13.96 -55.58
N LYS A 26 -22.87 -13.27 -56.71
CA LYS A 26 -22.08 -12.03 -56.77
C LYS A 26 -22.72 -10.91 -55.94
N LEU A 27 -24.05 -10.80 -55.97
CA LEU A 27 -24.77 -9.78 -55.21
C LEU A 27 -24.66 -10.04 -53.70
N GLY A 28 -24.75 -11.30 -53.27
CA GLY A 28 -24.57 -11.70 -51.88
C GLY A 28 -23.16 -11.41 -51.35
N LEU A 29 -22.13 -11.69 -52.15
CA LEU A 29 -20.73 -11.41 -51.79
C LEU A 29 -20.45 -9.91 -51.65
N LEU A 30 -21.04 -9.09 -52.54
CA LEU A 30 -20.93 -7.64 -52.49
C LEU A 30 -21.62 -7.07 -51.25
N LEU A 31 -22.81 -7.58 -50.90
CA LEU A 31 -23.55 -7.15 -49.72
C LEU A 31 -22.83 -7.51 -48.42
N LEU A 32 -22.22 -8.71 -48.36
CA LEU A 32 -21.41 -9.13 -47.20
C LEU A 32 -20.16 -8.24 -47.02
N GLY A 33 -19.47 -7.91 -48.11
CA GLY A 33 -18.33 -7.00 -48.07
C GLY A 33 -18.71 -5.59 -47.59
N MET A 34 -19.87 -5.09 -48.03
CA MET A 34 -20.40 -3.80 -47.57
C MET A 34 -20.72 -3.81 -46.07
N LEU A 35 -21.30 -4.90 -45.56
CA LEU A 35 -21.63 -5.06 -44.14
C LEU A 35 -20.36 -5.11 -43.27
N ALA A 36 -19.33 -5.82 -43.71
CA ALA A 36 -18.02 -5.84 -43.05
C ALA A 36 -17.36 -4.45 -43.00
N ALA A 37 -17.45 -3.69 -44.10
CA ALA A 37 -16.92 -2.33 -44.15
C ALA A 37 -17.66 -1.37 -43.19
N VAL A 38 -19.00 -1.47 -43.11
CA VAL A 38 -19.79 -0.68 -42.14
C VAL A 38 -19.43 -1.05 -40.71
N PHE A 39 -19.26 -2.34 -40.41
CA PHE A 39 -18.86 -2.78 -39.08
C PHE A 39 -17.45 -2.28 -38.71
N PHE A 40 -16.52 -2.30 -39.66
CA PHE A 40 -15.17 -1.76 -39.48
C PHE A 40 -15.17 -0.24 -39.24
N LEU A 41 -16.00 0.51 -40.00
CA LEU A 41 -16.15 1.96 -39.80
C LEU A 41 -16.81 2.28 -38.46
N ALA A 42 -17.81 1.51 -38.04
CA ALA A 42 -18.42 1.67 -36.71
C ALA A 42 -17.41 1.34 -35.60
N TRP A 43 -16.57 0.32 -35.79
CA TRP A 43 -15.49 0.02 -34.87
C TRP A 43 -14.47 1.16 -34.80
N LEU A 44 -14.08 1.78 -35.91
CA LEU A 44 -13.23 2.97 -35.91
C LEU A 44 -13.88 4.18 -35.22
N ALA A 45 -15.20 4.38 -35.40
CA ALA A 45 -15.91 5.52 -34.84
C ALA A 45 -16.21 5.38 -33.34
N PHE A 46 -16.42 4.15 -32.85
CA PHE A 46 -16.91 3.90 -31.47
C PHE A 46 -15.99 3.00 -30.62
N GLY A 47 -15.19 2.12 -31.24
CA GLY A 47 -14.40 1.09 -30.55
C GLY A 47 -12.88 1.28 -30.63
N GLY A 48 -12.40 2.10 -31.56
CA GLY A 48 -11.00 2.49 -31.71
C GLY A 48 -10.64 3.62 -30.76
N GLY A 49 -10.89 3.44 -29.46
CA GLY A 49 -10.25 4.28 -28.46
C GLY A 49 -8.75 4.16 -28.66
N VAL A 50 -8.12 5.22 -29.16
CA VAL A 50 -6.68 5.39 -29.11
C VAL A 50 -6.33 5.11 -27.65
N ALA A 51 -5.66 3.99 -27.37
CA ALA A 51 -5.10 3.76 -26.04
C ALA A 51 -4.38 5.06 -25.69
N PRO A 52 -4.70 5.72 -24.56
CA PRO A 52 -4.13 7.02 -24.25
C PRO A 52 -2.63 6.86 -24.40
N ARG A 53 -2.07 7.56 -25.39
CA ARG A 53 -0.63 7.67 -25.54
C ARG A 53 -0.23 8.45 -24.29
N LEU A 54 0.21 7.73 -23.27
CA LEU A 54 0.86 8.31 -22.12
C LEU A 54 2.09 8.99 -22.70
N GLU A 55 1.99 10.29 -22.95
CA GLU A 55 3.16 11.13 -23.13
C GLU A 55 4.02 10.85 -21.92
N THR A 56 5.17 10.24 -22.17
CA THR A 56 6.26 10.16 -21.20
C THR A 56 6.67 11.61 -21.00
N GLY A 57 5.97 12.30 -20.09
CA GLY A 57 6.31 13.65 -19.69
C GLY A 57 7.77 13.62 -19.29
N ALA A 58 8.58 14.49 -19.90
CA ALA A 58 9.95 14.71 -19.46
C ALA A 58 9.95 14.89 -17.93
N PRO A 59 10.93 14.33 -17.21
CA PRO A 59 10.99 14.45 -15.76
C PRO A 59 10.86 15.93 -15.40
N VAL A 60 9.77 16.27 -14.71
CA VAL A 60 9.53 17.63 -14.25
C VAL A 60 10.65 17.92 -13.26
N SER A 61 11.60 18.78 -13.64
CA SER A 61 12.56 19.29 -12.68
C SER A 61 11.77 20.01 -11.60
N ALA A 62 11.94 19.55 -10.35
CA ALA A 62 11.21 19.97 -9.16
C ALA A 62 11.47 21.43 -8.71
N ALA A 63 11.79 22.34 -9.65
CA ALA A 63 12.34 23.65 -9.33
C ALA A 63 11.28 24.78 -9.20
N ASP A 64 10.09 24.69 -9.81
CA ASP A 64 9.25 25.90 -9.96
C ASP A 64 7.80 25.84 -9.41
N ALA A 65 7.43 24.81 -8.64
CA ALA A 65 6.16 24.82 -7.91
C ALA A 65 6.30 25.51 -6.54
N SER A 66 6.51 26.83 -6.55
CA SER A 66 6.49 27.68 -5.35
C SER A 66 5.06 28.00 -4.89
N GLY A 67 4.23 26.98 -4.69
CA GLY A 67 3.12 27.03 -3.74
C GLY A 67 3.60 26.24 -2.54
N ALA A 68 3.80 26.89 -1.39
CA ALA A 68 4.42 26.29 -0.20
C ALA A 68 3.67 25.03 0.27
N LEU A 69 4.01 23.88 -0.33
CA LEU A 69 3.83 22.58 0.27
C LEU A 69 4.78 22.59 1.47
N VAL A 70 4.20 22.80 2.65
CA VAL A 70 4.87 22.69 3.93
C VAL A 70 5.63 21.36 3.93
N GLN A 71 6.94 21.42 3.73
CA GLN A 71 7.82 20.26 3.86
C GLN A 71 7.57 19.65 5.24
N PRO A 72 7.33 18.34 5.34
CA PRO A 72 7.09 17.72 6.62
C PRO A 72 8.39 17.49 7.40
N GLY A 73 9.07 18.57 7.78
CA GLY A 73 10.15 18.57 8.76
C GLY A 73 9.58 18.48 10.18
N LEU A 74 10.28 17.77 11.07
CA LEU A 74 10.01 17.64 12.51
C LEU A 74 9.33 18.90 13.08
N VAL A 75 8.09 18.79 13.53
CA VAL A 75 7.45 19.89 14.26
C VAL A 75 7.82 19.69 15.72
N ALA A 76 8.72 20.54 16.20
CA ALA A 76 8.85 20.76 17.63
C ALA A 76 7.50 21.27 18.14
N MET A 77 6.82 20.47 18.96
CA MET A 77 5.63 20.97 19.64
C MET A 77 6.12 21.92 20.72
N GLN A 78 5.88 23.22 20.53
CA GLN A 78 6.18 24.22 21.55
C GLN A 78 4.92 24.55 22.35
N VAL A 79 5.03 24.45 23.66
CA VAL A 79 4.05 24.98 24.61
C VAL A 79 4.80 26.01 25.45
N ASP A 80 4.32 27.26 25.44
CA ASP A 80 4.93 28.39 26.15
C ASP A 80 6.42 28.64 25.83
N GLY A 81 6.85 28.38 24.59
CA GLY A 81 8.23 28.60 24.14
C GLY A 81 9.23 27.51 24.55
N VAL A 82 8.76 26.45 25.21
CA VAL A 82 9.55 25.25 25.55
C VAL A 82 9.20 24.15 24.54
N THR A 83 10.22 23.49 23.99
CA THR A 83 10.01 22.34 23.09
C THR A 83 9.65 21.13 23.94
N VAL A 84 8.36 20.76 23.97
CA VAL A 84 7.81 19.69 24.82
C VAL A 84 8.04 18.30 24.22
N GLY A 85 8.45 18.24 22.96
CA GLY A 85 8.88 17.00 22.31
C GLY A 85 9.00 17.16 20.81
N THR A 86 9.83 16.31 20.20
CA THR A 86 9.78 16.06 18.77
C THR A 86 8.68 15.06 18.50
N VAL A 87 7.57 15.50 17.90
CA VAL A 87 6.60 14.56 17.35
C VAL A 87 7.29 13.87 16.18
N GLN A 88 7.66 12.60 16.35
CA GLN A 88 8.18 11.79 15.27
C GLN A 88 7.08 11.69 14.20
N ARG A 89 7.20 12.49 13.13
CA ARG A 89 6.23 12.45 12.03
C ARG A 89 6.24 11.04 11.46
N LEU A 90 5.04 10.47 11.34
CA LEU A 90 4.80 9.25 10.59
C LEU A 90 5.50 9.31 9.24
N ASP A 91 6.19 8.23 8.88
CA ASP A 91 6.80 8.05 7.57
C ASP A 91 5.69 7.88 6.53
N ALA A 92 5.24 9.00 5.98
CA ALA A 92 4.09 9.04 5.09
C ALA A 92 4.44 8.51 3.70
N PRO A 93 3.54 7.78 3.03
CA PRO A 93 3.73 7.38 1.64
C PRO A 93 3.79 8.60 0.71
N GLN A 94 4.68 8.57 -0.27
CA GLN A 94 4.91 9.65 -1.22
C GLN A 94 4.65 9.21 -2.66
N ALA A 95 5.05 7.99 -3.04
CA ALA A 95 4.79 7.41 -4.35
C ALA A 95 4.38 5.95 -4.26
N LEU A 96 3.52 5.52 -5.17
CA LEU A 96 3.02 4.15 -5.28
C LEU A 96 3.26 3.65 -6.71
N THR A 97 3.98 2.54 -6.86
CA THR A 97 4.28 1.93 -8.16
C THR A 97 3.59 0.57 -8.28
N ILE A 98 2.76 0.40 -9.30
CA ILE A 98 2.03 -0.85 -9.60
C ILE A 98 2.45 -1.29 -11.00
N ASP A 99 3.14 -2.43 -11.11
CA ASP A 99 3.61 -2.96 -12.41
C ASP A 99 4.38 -1.92 -13.27
N GLY A 100 5.22 -1.13 -12.61
CA GLY A 100 6.00 -0.05 -13.25
C GLY A 100 5.23 1.26 -13.50
N PHE A 101 3.91 1.29 -13.26
CA PHE A 101 3.12 2.51 -13.31
C PHE A 101 3.18 3.26 -11.99
N GLN A 102 3.72 4.47 -11.99
CA GLN A 102 3.88 5.29 -10.79
C GLN A 102 2.72 6.28 -10.60
N LEU A 103 2.24 6.36 -9.36
CA LEU A 103 1.20 7.26 -8.88
C LEU A 103 1.78 8.13 -7.76
N ASP A 104 1.49 9.42 -7.80
CA ASP A 104 1.74 10.31 -6.67
C ASP A 104 0.78 9.96 -5.52
N VAL A 105 1.23 10.05 -4.28
CA VAL A 105 0.35 9.80 -3.13
C VAL A 105 -0.06 11.11 -2.48
N ALA A 106 -1.37 11.36 -2.40
CA ALA A 106 -1.93 12.39 -1.53
C ALA A 106 -2.47 11.77 -0.24
N GLY A 107 -1.96 12.24 0.90
CA GLY A 107 -2.60 11.99 2.18
C GLY A 107 -3.95 12.70 2.22
N GLN A 108 -5.04 11.95 2.43
CA GLN A 108 -6.35 12.54 2.65
C GLN A 108 -6.91 12.07 3.99
N TYR A 109 -7.56 12.98 4.71
CA TYR A 109 -8.38 12.67 5.87
C TYR A 109 -9.71 12.07 5.40
N LEU A 110 -9.67 10.85 4.88
CA LEU A 110 -10.88 10.10 4.55
C LEU A 110 -11.36 9.34 5.78
N THR A 111 -12.67 9.26 5.98
CA THR A 111 -13.22 8.27 6.91
C THR A 111 -13.17 6.88 6.25
N ALA A 112 -13.17 5.82 7.06
CA ALA A 112 -13.24 4.46 6.55
C ALA A 112 -14.48 4.24 5.64
N ALA A 113 -15.56 5.01 5.81
CA ALA A 113 -16.74 4.98 4.94
C ALA A 113 -16.52 5.76 3.63
N ALA A 114 -15.91 6.95 3.68
CA ALA A 114 -15.66 7.79 2.51
C ALA A 114 -14.71 7.11 1.49
N LEU A 115 -13.85 6.22 1.98
CA LEU A 115 -12.93 5.43 1.16
C LEU A 115 -13.65 4.56 0.10
N TRP A 116 -14.86 4.11 0.39
CA TRP A 116 -15.65 3.21 -0.48
C TRP A 116 -16.70 3.94 -1.31
N GLN A 117 -16.90 5.23 -1.06
CA GLN A 117 -17.86 6.04 -1.81
C GLN A 117 -17.20 6.55 -3.08
N ALA A 118 -17.96 6.75 -4.17
CA ALA A 118 -17.45 7.43 -5.35
C ALA A 118 -16.95 8.84 -4.98
N GLY A 119 -15.83 9.23 -5.56
CA GLY A 119 -15.06 10.41 -5.20
C GLY A 119 -13.96 10.62 -6.25
N ASP A 120 -13.67 11.88 -6.52
CA ASP A 120 -12.75 12.24 -7.60
C ASP A 120 -11.31 12.11 -7.10
N VAL A 121 -10.58 11.16 -7.67
CA VAL A 121 -9.14 10.99 -7.44
C VAL A 121 -8.46 11.31 -8.77
N PRO A 122 -7.54 12.30 -8.83
CA PRO A 122 -6.87 12.68 -10.05
C PRO A 122 -6.22 11.48 -10.75
N ALA A 123 -6.21 11.49 -12.08
CA ALA A 123 -5.81 10.34 -12.88
C ALA A 123 -4.37 9.86 -12.64
N ASN A 124 -3.48 10.66 -12.05
CA ASN A 124 -2.09 10.35 -11.75
C ASN A 124 -1.81 10.21 -10.24
N GLN A 125 -2.85 10.12 -9.41
CA GLN A 125 -2.73 10.15 -7.97
C GLN A 125 -3.44 8.97 -7.29
N ALA A 126 -2.92 8.56 -6.14
CA ALA A 126 -3.59 7.68 -5.19
C ALA A 126 -3.90 8.47 -3.90
N SER A 127 -5.09 8.29 -3.34
CA SER A 127 -5.46 8.86 -2.05
C SER A 127 -5.16 7.85 -0.94
N TRP A 128 -4.29 8.21 0.00
CA TRP A 128 -3.97 7.37 1.15
C TRP A 128 -4.90 7.67 2.33
N LEU A 129 -5.44 6.62 2.96
CA LEU A 129 -6.16 6.73 4.22
C LEU A 129 -5.17 7.00 5.35
N GLN A 130 -5.14 8.25 5.82
CA GLN A 130 -4.22 8.66 6.87
C GLN A 130 -4.39 7.82 8.15
N HIS A 131 -3.27 7.60 8.86
CA HIS A 131 -3.14 6.72 10.04
C HIS A 131 -3.11 5.22 9.75
N THR A 132 -3.08 4.81 8.49
CA THR A 132 -2.90 3.41 8.11
C THR A 132 -1.43 3.10 7.77
N ILE A 133 -0.56 3.19 8.78
CA ILE A 133 0.91 3.11 8.61
C ILE A 133 1.38 1.66 8.51
N VAL A 134 0.69 0.76 9.20
CA VAL A 134 0.98 -0.69 9.14
C VAL A 134 0.27 -1.30 7.93
N ASN A 135 -0.93 -0.83 7.65
CA ASN A 135 -1.82 -1.38 6.63
C ASN A 135 -2.08 -0.31 5.59
N TYR A 136 -1.19 -0.10 4.63
CA TYR A 136 -1.34 1.03 3.72
C TYR A 136 -2.60 0.88 2.87
N VAL A 137 -3.61 1.71 3.11
CA VAL A 137 -4.86 1.65 2.34
C VAL A 137 -4.92 2.82 1.37
N PHE A 138 -4.97 2.50 0.07
CA PHE A 138 -5.04 3.46 -1.02
C PHE A 138 -6.36 3.34 -1.76
N ARG A 139 -6.89 4.49 -2.12
CA ARG A 139 -7.91 4.62 -3.15
C ARG A 139 -7.25 5.07 -4.45
N LEU A 140 -7.57 4.36 -5.52
CA LEU A 140 -7.07 4.60 -6.86
C LEU A 140 -8.10 5.37 -7.71
N PRO A 141 -7.68 5.97 -8.84
CA PRO A 141 -8.61 6.63 -9.75
C PRO A 141 -9.64 5.64 -10.30
N GLY A 142 -10.90 6.08 -10.38
CA GLY A 142 -12.04 5.24 -10.77
C GLY A 142 -12.11 4.87 -12.26
N SER A 143 -11.00 4.96 -13.00
CA SER A 143 -10.98 4.61 -14.43
C SER A 143 -10.87 3.09 -14.61
N ARG A 144 -11.50 2.55 -15.66
CA ARG A 144 -11.44 1.11 -15.94
C ARG A 144 -10.02 0.60 -16.21
N ALA A 145 -9.15 1.45 -16.76
CA ALA A 145 -7.76 1.12 -17.01
C ALA A 145 -7.01 0.72 -15.72
N TYR A 146 -7.26 1.41 -14.60
CA TYR A 146 -6.67 1.03 -13.31
C TYR A 146 -7.16 -0.32 -12.82
N ARG A 147 -8.45 -0.61 -13.00
CA ARG A 147 -8.99 -1.91 -12.64
C ARG A 147 -8.35 -3.04 -13.44
N ASP A 148 -8.30 -2.89 -14.77
CA ASP A 148 -7.73 -3.90 -15.66
C ASP A 148 -6.23 -4.13 -15.34
N MET A 149 -5.51 -3.05 -15.00
CA MET A 149 -4.12 -3.13 -14.53
C MET A 149 -3.98 -3.91 -13.21
N LEU A 150 -4.84 -3.64 -12.21
CA LEU A 150 -4.82 -4.37 -10.94
C LEU A 150 -5.14 -5.85 -11.11
N GLU A 151 -6.15 -6.18 -11.94
CA GLU A 151 -6.54 -7.56 -12.24
C GLU A 151 -5.40 -8.29 -12.95
N THR A 152 -4.74 -7.65 -13.92
CA THR A 152 -3.59 -8.21 -14.64
C THR A 152 -2.40 -8.43 -13.71
N ALA A 153 -2.03 -7.42 -12.92
CA ALA A 153 -0.93 -7.52 -11.96
C ALA A 153 -1.18 -8.61 -10.92
N ALA A 154 -2.38 -8.70 -10.36
CA ALA A 154 -2.74 -9.74 -9.41
C ALA A 154 -2.68 -11.15 -10.03
N ALA A 155 -3.18 -11.32 -11.25
CA ALA A 155 -3.16 -12.60 -11.95
C ALA A 155 -1.74 -13.08 -12.26
N ALA A 156 -0.82 -12.15 -12.50
CA ALA A 156 0.59 -12.45 -12.73
C ALA A 156 1.42 -12.66 -11.44
N GLY A 157 0.81 -12.50 -10.25
CA GLY A 157 1.56 -12.49 -8.98
C GLY A 157 2.49 -11.27 -8.86
N GLY A 158 2.10 -10.16 -9.48
CA GLY A 158 2.85 -8.92 -9.52
C GLY A 158 3.04 -8.29 -8.15
N THR A 159 3.94 -7.31 -8.10
CA THR A 159 4.29 -6.58 -6.88
C THR A 159 3.85 -5.12 -6.95
N VAL A 160 3.69 -4.53 -5.77
CA VAL A 160 3.48 -3.10 -5.58
C VAL A 160 4.61 -2.56 -4.73
N THR A 161 5.19 -1.45 -5.16
CA THR A 161 6.27 -0.78 -4.42
C THR A 161 5.75 0.56 -3.91
N LEU A 162 5.98 0.82 -2.63
CA LEU A 162 5.62 2.06 -1.96
C LEU A 162 6.90 2.78 -1.54
N GLU A 163 7.04 4.03 -1.95
CA GLU A 163 8.10 4.92 -1.50
C GLU A 163 7.55 5.86 -0.42
N THR A 164 8.27 5.95 0.70
CA THR A 164 7.90 6.83 1.81
C THR A 164 8.66 8.15 1.76
N ALA A 165 8.20 9.15 2.51
CA ALA A 165 8.82 10.47 2.59
C ALA A 165 10.27 10.42 3.13
N GLN A 166 10.65 9.35 3.84
CA GLN A 166 12.03 9.11 4.28
C GLN A 166 12.88 8.35 3.24
N GLY A 167 12.36 8.12 2.02
CA GLY A 167 13.05 7.41 0.94
C GLY A 167 13.08 5.88 1.12
N ARG A 168 12.25 5.31 2.02
CA ARG A 168 12.18 3.85 2.19
C ARG A 168 11.29 3.27 1.10
N GLN A 169 11.72 2.16 0.52
CA GLN A 169 10.91 1.38 -0.41
C GLN A 169 10.35 0.13 0.28
N LEU A 170 9.03 -0.01 0.28
CA LEU A 170 8.32 -1.18 0.80
C LEU A 170 7.71 -1.93 -0.38
N THR A 171 7.98 -3.23 -0.49
CA THR A 171 7.44 -4.07 -1.56
C THR A 171 6.36 -4.98 -1.03
N PHE A 172 5.27 -5.13 -1.78
CA PHE A 172 4.12 -5.96 -1.43
C PHE A 172 3.81 -6.91 -2.58
N ALA A 173 3.62 -8.20 -2.29
CA ALA A 173 3.17 -9.18 -3.26
C ALA A 173 1.63 -9.20 -3.30
N LEU A 174 1.05 -9.00 -4.48
CA LEU A 174 -0.40 -8.99 -4.65
C LEU A 174 -0.97 -10.41 -4.54
N ALA A 175 -2.05 -10.56 -3.77
CA ALA A 175 -2.74 -11.84 -3.67
C ALA A 175 -3.54 -12.12 -4.96
N PRO A 176 -3.49 -13.33 -5.52
CA PRO A 176 -4.36 -13.70 -6.62
C PRO A 176 -5.81 -13.79 -6.10
N GLY A 177 -6.71 -13.11 -6.79
CA GLY A 177 -8.14 -13.10 -6.46
C GLY A 177 -8.61 -11.77 -5.88
N SER A 178 -9.66 -11.22 -6.50
CA SER A 178 -10.33 -10.00 -6.05
C SER A 178 -11.40 -10.31 -5.01
N GLY A 179 -11.42 -9.57 -3.91
CA GLY A 179 -12.58 -9.54 -3.02
C GLY A 179 -13.61 -8.55 -3.53
N GLN A 180 -14.89 -8.94 -3.65
CA GLN A 180 -15.96 -7.94 -3.67
C GLN A 180 -15.92 -7.15 -2.35
N ALA A 181 -16.18 -5.85 -2.45
CA ALA A 181 -15.95 -4.86 -1.39
C ALA A 181 -16.46 -5.16 0.03
N PRO A 182 -17.62 -5.83 0.27
CA PRO A 182 -18.10 -5.99 1.64
C PRO A 182 -17.15 -6.80 2.53
N ALA A 183 -16.54 -7.86 1.99
CA ALA A 183 -15.57 -8.68 2.73
C ALA A 183 -14.21 -7.98 2.84
N ALA A 184 -13.81 -7.25 1.78
CA ALA A 184 -12.54 -6.54 1.75
C ALA A 184 -12.52 -5.33 2.71
N GLN A 185 -13.66 -4.69 2.96
CA GLN A 185 -13.75 -3.53 3.84
C GLN A 185 -13.42 -3.85 5.30
N ALA A 186 -13.97 -4.93 5.84
CA ALA A 186 -13.65 -5.34 7.22
C ALA A 186 -12.19 -5.80 7.33
N GLN A 187 -11.69 -6.52 6.31
CA GLN A 187 -10.33 -7.04 6.30
C GLN A 187 -9.28 -5.95 6.13
N ALA A 188 -9.52 -4.91 5.32
CA ALA A 188 -8.56 -3.84 5.06
C ALA A 188 -8.16 -3.07 6.32
N VAL A 189 -9.09 -2.97 7.29
CA VAL A 189 -8.88 -2.22 8.53
C VAL A 189 -8.38 -3.13 9.67
N GLN A 190 -8.63 -4.44 9.61
CA GLN A 190 -8.30 -5.40 10.68
C GLN A 190 -7.02 -6.22 10.42
N GLN A 191 -6.03 -5.67 9.73
CA GLN A 191 -4.78 -6.40 9.48
C GLN A 191 -3.80 -6.21 10.65
N ASN A 192 -3.31 -7.32 11.19
CA ASN A 192 -2.30 -7.36 12.25
C ASN A 192 -0.88 -7.57 11.70
N ARG A 193 -0.69 -7.39 10.39
CA ARG A 193 0.57 -7.62 9.69
C ARG A 193 0.76 -6.54 8.62
N PRO A 194 2.01 -6.10 8.35
CA PRO A 194 2.28 -5.14 7.29
C PRO A 194 1.71 -5.61 5.94
N ALA A 195 0.83 -4.80 5.38
CA ALA A 195 0.09 -5.13 4.16
C ALA A 195 -0.35 -3.85 3.44
N ILE A 196 -0.77 -4.03 2.19
CA ILE A 196 -1.32 -2.96 1.36
C ILE A 196 -2.72 -3.37 0.91
N THR A 197 -3.63 -2.41 0.85
CA THR A 197 -4.95 -2.60 0.23
C THR A 197 -5.18 -1.50 -0.79
N LEU A 198 -5.44 -1.90 -2.03
CA LEU A 198 -5.74 -1.02 -3.16
C LEU A 198 -7.23 -1.09 -3.47
N ILE A 199 -7.91 0.04 -3.42
CA ILE A 199 -9.35 0.15 -3.63
C ILE A 199 -9.60 0.95 -4.90
N TRP A 200 -10.34 0.33 -5.81
CA TRP A 200 -10.89 0.98 -6.98
C TRP A 200 -12.40 1.10 -6.83
N VAL A 201 -12.92 2.31 -7.05
CA VAL A 201 -14.35 2.61 -7.00
C VAL A 201 -14.77 3.11 -8.36
N ASP A 202 -15.69 2.40 -9.02
CA ASP A 202 -16.25 2.84 -10.28
C ASP A 202 -17.07 4.12 -10.08
N ALA A 203 -16.61 5.21 -10.68
CA ALA A 203 -17.32 6.49 -10.63
C ALA A 203 -18.64 6.45 -11.44
N ALA A 204 -18.74 5.57 -12.45
CA ALA A 204 -19.88 5.48 -13.35
C ALA A 204 -20.91 4.42 -12.90
N ALA A 205 -20.46 3.30 -12.32
CA ALA A 205 -21.33 2.16 -12.02
C ALA A 205 -21.78 2.07 -10.55
N ALA A 206 -22.46 3.10 -10.05
CA ALA A 206 -23.17 3.10 -8.75
C ALA A 206 -22.36 2.54 -7.55
N GLY A 207 -21.04 2.77 -7.52
CA GLY A 207 -20.18 2.28 -6.43
C GLY A 207 -19.76 0.81 -6.55
N ALA A 208 -19.73 0.24 -7.75
CA ALA A 208 -19.02 -1.01 -7.99
C ALA A 208 -17.57 -0.84 -7.50
N THR A 209 -17.17 -1.70 -6.59
CA THR A 209 -15.97 -1.54 -5.78
C THR A 209 -15.13 -2.80 -5.90
N TYR A 210 -13.86 -2.60 -6.22
CA TYR A 210 -12.86 -3.64 -6.35
C TYR A 210 -11.77 -3.37 -5.33
N ALA A 211 -11.42 -4.38 -4.55
CA ALA A 211 -10.35 -4.26 -3.58
C ALA A 211 -9.36 -5.41 -3.76
N LEU A 212 -8.08 -5.05 -3.71
CA LEU A 212 -6.97 -5.98 -3.86
C LEU A 212 -6.01 -5.78 -2.69
N SER A 213 -5.64 -6.88 -2.06
CA SER A 213 -4.70 -6.87 -0.93
C SER A 213 -3.35 -7.43 -1.35
N GLY A 214 -2.28 -6.90 -0.76
CA GLY A 214 -0.92 -7.42 -0.91
C GLY A 214 -0.24 -7.59 0.44
N ALA A 215 0.57 -8.64 0.57
CA ALA A 215 1.36 -8.91 1.76
C ALA A 215 2.75 -8.30 1.61
N TYR A 216 3.29 -7.71 2.68
CA TYR A 216 4.65 -7.19 2.67
C TYR A 216 5.67 -8.28 2.37
N VAL A 217 6.57 -8.00 1.42
CA VAL A 217 7.73 -8.81 1.08
C VAL A 217 8.94 -8.11 1.68
N PRO A 218 9.60 -8.69 2.70
CA PRO A 218 10.85 -8.16 3.20
C PRO A 218 11.83 -8.01 2.05
N GLY A 219 12.23 -6.77 1.76
CA GLY A 219 13.30 -6.53 0.81
C GLY A 219 14.57 -7.22 1.30
N GLU A 220 15.31 -7.83 0.37
CA GLU A 220 16.69 -8.19 0.65
C GLU A 220 17.41 -6.89 1.02
N PRO A 221 18.03 -6.78 2.20
CA PRO A 221 18.77 -5.58 2.56
C PRO A 221 19.75 -5.30 1.42
N PRO A 222 19.84 -4.04 0.94
CA PRO A 222 20.74 -3.73 -0.16
C PRO A 222 22.11 -4.27 0.18
N ALA A 223 22.64 -5.16 -0.66
CA ALA A 223 24.00 -5.66 -0.56
C ALA A 223 24.94 -4.49 -0.88
N GLY A 224 25.11 -3.59 0.09
CA GLY A 224 25.75 -2.29 -0.12
C GLY A 224 26.48 -1.86 1.14
N ASP A 225 27.81 -1.94 1.02
CA ASP A 225 28.88 -1.41 1.87
C ASP A 225 28.50 -0.94 3.27
N VAL A 226 28.97 -1.71 4.26
CA VAL A 226 29.10 -1.27 5.65
C VAL A 226 30.16 -0.15 5.67
N GLY A 227 29.74 1.06 5.35
CA GLY A 227 30.43 2.28 5.70
C GLY A 227 30.50 2.34 7.22
N SER A 228 31.68 2.07 7.75
CA SER A 228 32.04 2.08 9.16
C SER A 228 31.90 3.49 9.75
N GLY A 229 30.66 3.88 10.03
CA GLY A 229 30.33 4.97 10.95
C GLY A 229 30.54 4.47 12.38
N GLN A 230 31.79 4.57 12.82
CA GLN A 230 32.31 4.13 14.10
C GLN A 230 31.63 4.86 15.28
N ALA A 231 30.60 4.24 15.87
CA ALA A 231 30.42 4.30 17.31
C ALA A 231 31.49 3.37 17.88
N ALA A 232 32.52 3.94 18.48
CA ALA A 232 33.55 3.20 19.17
C ALA A 232 32.93 2.55 20.41
N ASP A 233 32.48 1.31 20.25
CA ASP A 233 32.38 0.36 21.34
C ASP A 233 32.86 -1.00 20.86
N ALA A 234 33.62 -1.65 21.74
CA ALA A 234 34.49 -2.77 21.44
C ALA A 234 33.78 -3.92 20.71
N ALA A 235 34.28 -4.23 19.52
CA ALA A 235 33.90 -5.38 18.73
C ALA A 235 34.33 -6.68 19.45
N ASP A 236 33.40 -7.27 20.19
CA ASP A 236 33.44 -8.69 20.51
C ASP A 236 32.79 -9.45 19.34
N ALA A 237 33.65 -10.07 18.53
CA ALA A 237 33.26 -10.85 17.35
C ALA A 237 32.59 -12.15 17.81
N GLY A 238 31.26 -12.10 17.95
CA GLY A 238 30.44 -13.28 18.25
C GLY A 238 29.08 -12.97 18.88
N SER A 239 28.82 -11.72 19.29
CA SER A 239 27.53 -11.36 19.89
C SER A 239 26.46 -11.24 18.80
N ALA A 240 25.68 -12.31 18.63
CA ALA A 240 24.47 -12.27 17.82
C ALA A 240 23.57 -11.13 18.33
N ALA A 241 23.12 -10.26 17.43
CA ALA A 241 22.23 -9.16 17.80
C ALA A 241 21.02 -9.69 18.59
N PRO A 242 20.61 -9.02 19.67
CA PRO A 242 19.54 -9.52 20.54
C PRO A 242 18.25 -9.72 19.74
N PRO A 243 17.49 -10.81 19.97
CA PRO A 243 16.29 -11.11 19.22
C PRO A 243 15.16 -10.10 19.48
N LEU A 244 15.20 -9.39 20.59
CA LEU A 244 14.25 -8.34 20.95
C LEU A 244 14.91 -6.97 20.85
N LEU A 245 14.31 -6.08 20.05
CA LEU A 245 14.64 -4.67 19.96
C LEU A 245 13.58 -3.83 20.68
N VAL A 246 14.00 -2.93 21.57
CA VAL A 246 13.12 -1.97 22.23
C VAL A 246 13.39 -0.58 21.68
N ARG A 247 12.33 0.15 21.29
CA ARG A 247 12.44 1.56 20.92
C ARG A 247 11.51 2.37 21.82
N LEU A 248 12.06 3.39 22.49
CA LEU A 248 11.27 4.37 23.23
C LEU A 248 10.79 5.45 22.26
N ASP A 249 9.49 5.72 22.29
CA ASP A 249 8.88 6.77 21.46
C ASP A 249 8.68 8.06 22.30
N ALA A 250 8.35 7.93 23.59
CA ALA A 250 8.18 9.06 24.51
C ALA A 250 8.35 8.66 25.99
N ALA A 251 8.76 9.62 26.82
CA ALA A 251 8.78 9.51 28.27
C ALA A 251 8.28 10.83 28.88
N ASP A 252 7.11 10.80 29.52
CA ASP A 252 6.39 11.99 29.98
C ASP A 252 6.12 11.93 31.48
N LEU A 253 6.23 13.07 32.17
CA LEU A 253 5.85 13.20 33.57
C LEU A 253 4.35 13.48 33.72
N GLN A 254 3.66 12.71 34.56
CA GLN A 254 2.22 12.83 34.83
C GLN A 254 1.94 13.13 36.31
N GLU A 255 0.67 13.49 36.60
CA GLU A 255 0.18 13.81 37.95
C GLU A 255 1.07 14.79 38.74
N ALA A 256 1.33 15.96 38.14
CA ALA A 256 2.25 16.97 38.70
C ALA A 256 3.66 16.42 38.97
N GLY A 257 4.15 15.54 38.08
CA GLY A 257 5.49 14.98 38.13
C GLY A 257 5.68 13.90 39.19
N ARG A 258 4.62 13.18 39.58
CA ARG A 258 4.68 12.03 40.50
C ARG A 258 4.77 10.69 39.76
N GLN A 259 4.36 10.66 38.51
CA GLN A 259 4.36 9.46 37.68
C GLN A 259 5.19 9.70 36.43
N LEU A 260 5.83 8.64 35.94
CA LEU A 260 6.56 8.62 34.68
C LEU A 260 5.83 7.67 33.73
N LEU A 261 5.25 8.19 32.65
CA LEU A 261 4.68 7.40 31.58
C LEU A 261 5.73 7.20 30.48
N VAL A 262 6.11 5.96 30.23
CA VAL A 262 7.00 5.58 29.12
C VAL A 262 6.20 4.88 28.04
N ARG A 263 6.39 5.28 26.79
CA ARG A 263 5.75 4.69 25.61
C ARG A 263 6.80 4.24 24.61
N GLY A 264 6.54 3.14 23.93
CA GLY A 264 7.47 2.61 22.95
C GLY A 264 6.93 1.46 22.13
N THR A 265 7.83 0.84 21.38
CA THR A 265 7.57 -0.33 20.55
C THR A 265 8.60 -1.44 20.81
N LEU A 266 8.12 -2.66 20.94
CA LEU A 266 8.93 -3.88 20.98
C LEU A 266 8.93 -4.50 19.59
N THR A 267 10.10 -4.84 19.06
CA THR A 267 10.25 -5.57 17.79
C THR A 267 10.98 -6.88 18.03
N ASN A 268 10.33 -8.01 17.74
CA ASN A 268 10.97 -9.32 17.82
C ASN A 268 11.53 -9.71 16.45
N ARG A 269 12.86 -9.62 16.31
CA ARG A 269 13.62 -10.01 15.11
C ARG A 269 13.96 -11.52 15.10
N GLY A 270 13.67 -12.22 16.19
CA GLY A 270 13.91 -13.65 16.32
C GLY A 270 12.86 -14.51 15.60
N LEU A 271 13.19 -15.80 15.50
CA LEU A 271 12.32 -16.84 14.92
C LEU A 271 11.34 -17.43 15.94
N ALA A 272 11.55 -17.21 17.23
CA ALA A 272 10.67 -17.65 18.31
C ALA A 272 9.94 -16.46 18.95
N PRO A 273 8.68 -16.65 19.39
CA PRO A 273 7.98 -15.64 20.20
C PRO A 273 8.84 -15.21 21.41
N GLN A 274 8.81 -13.92 21.72
CA GLN A 274 9.45 -13.37 22.93
C GLN A 274 8.36 -13.03 23.94
N GLN A 275 8.60 -13.37 25.19
CA GLN A 275 7.71 -13.03 26.30
C GLN A 275 8.45 -12.06 27.23
N LEU A 276 7.78 -10.98 27.63
CA LEU A 276 8.25 -10.09 28.68
C LEU A 276 7.24 -10.09 29.83
N ASP A 277 7.74 -10.28 31.03
CA ASP A 277 6.98 -10.25 32.27
C ASP A 277 7.31 -8.98 33.07
N ALA A 278 6.67 -8.80 34.23
CA ALA A 278 6.93 -7.62 35.08
C ALA A 278 8.37 -7.55 35.61
N ALA A 279 9.06 -8.70 35.73
CA ALA A 279 10.45 -8.75 36.16
C ALA A 279 11.43 -8.21 35.10
N ASP A 280 11.01 -8.14 33.84
CA ASP A 280 11.81 -7.62 32.74
C ASP A 280 11.69 -6.09 32.60
N LEU A 281 10.87 -5.45 33.45
CA LEU A 281 10.64 -4.01 33.44
C LEU A 281 11.12 -3.41 34.76
N GLN A 282 12.11 -2.54 34.70
CA GLN A 282 12.66 -1.92 35.89
C GLN A 282 12.98 -0.45 35.64
N LEU A 283 12.60 0.42 36.56
CA LEU A 283 13.11 1.79 36.64
C LEU A 283 14.01 1.88 37.88
N ALA A 284 15.26 2.25 37.75
CA ALA A 284 16.20 2.36 38.86
C ALA A 284 16.91 3.71 38.88
N ALA A 285 17.12 4.28 40.06
CA ALA A 285 17.87 5.53 40.22
C ALA A 285 18.47 5.65 41.62
N GLY A 286 19.78 5.91 41.72
CA GLY A 286 20.45 6.12 43.02
C GLY A 286 20.23 4.98 44.02
N GLY A 287 20.14 3.73 43.55
CA GLY A 287 19.86 2.54 44.36
C GLY A 287 18.39 2.30 44.72
N LEU A 288 17.48 3.20 44.33
CA LEU A 288 16.03 2.99 44.44
C LEU A 288 15.48 2.32 43.19
N VAL A 289 14.44 1.51 43.36
CA VAL A 289 13.69 0.88 42.26
C VAL A 289 12.27 1.44 42.25
N GLY A 290 11.83 1.93 41.10
CA GLY A 290 10.50 2.49 40.88
C GLY A 290 9.45 1.40 40.78
N GLN A 291 8.25 1.68 41.32
CA GLN A 291 7.11 0.77 41.26
C GLN A 291 6.35 0.95 39.94
N ILE A 292 6.00 -0.14 39.27
CA ILE A 292 5.05 -0.13 38.15
C ILE A 292 3.64 0.13 38.69
N LEU A 293 2.99 1.18 38.18
CA LEU A 293 1.63 1.58 38.54
C LEU A 293 0.59 1.03 37.56
N SER A 294 0.89 1.07 36.26
CA SER A 294 0.01 0.53 35.21
C SER A 294 0.79 0.12 33.97
N VAL A 295 0.24 -0.81 33.20
CA VAL A 295 0.81 -1.30 31.94
C VAL A 295 -0.30 -1.49 30.91
N ASP A 296 -0.07 -1.03 29.68
CA ASP A 296 -0.99 -1.20 28.54
C ASP A 296 -0.19 -1.59 27.27
N PRO A 297 -0.42 -2.77 26.66
CA PRO A 297 -1.35 -3.83 27.10
C PRO A 297 -0.94 -4.45 28.45
N PRO A 298 -1.83 -5.17 29.16
CA PRO A 298 -1.47 -5.85 30.40
C PRO A 298 -0.42 -6.95 30.17
N LEU A 299 0.48 -7.13 31.14
CA LEU A 299 1.51 -8.18 31.14
C LEU A 299 0.89 -9.57 31.37
N PRO A 300 1.52 -10.66 30.86
CA PRO A 300 2.78 -10.68 30.12
C PRO A 300 2.61 -10.27 28.65
N TRP A 301 3.61 -9.57 28.10
CA TRP A 301 3.62 -9.21 26.69
C TRP A 301 4.17 -10.35 25.85
N GLN A 302 3.38 -10.79 24.86
CA GLN A 302 3.85 -11.73 23.84
C GLN A 302 4.14 -10.98 22.55
N VAL A 303 5.42 -10.93 22.16
CA VAL A 303 5.86 -10.33 20.90
C VAL A 303 6.06 -11.45 19.87
N PRO A 304 5.19 -11.58 18.85
CA PRO A 304 5.29 -12.66 17.87
C PRO A 304 6.63 -12.63 17.11
N PRO A 305 7.10 -13.74 16.53
CA PRO A 305 8.37 -13.77 15.78
C PRO A 305 8.30 -12.97 14.47
N ASN A 306 9.43 -12.95 13.75
CA ASN A 306 9.54 -12.46 12.35
C ASN A 306 9.30 -10.95 12.17
N ASN A 307 10.02 -10.14 12.93
CA ASN A 307 9.95 -8.66 12.92
C ASN A 307 8.57 -8.10 13.30
N SER A 308 7.78 -8.85 14.08
CA SER A 308 6.51 -8.34 14.59
C SER A 308 6.74 -7.25 15.62
N GLN A 309 5.81 -6.29 15.67
CA GLN A 309 5.88 -5.13 16.55
C GLN A 309 4.69 -5.08 17.50
N VAL A 310 4.95 -4.72 18.76
CA VAL A 310 3.92 -4.49 19.78
C VAL A 310 4.20 -3.13 20.43
N ALA A 311 3.22 -2.23 20.39
CA ALA A 311 3.29 -0.97 21.12
C ALA A 311 3.02 -1.20 22.60
N PHE A 312 3.65 -0.39 23.45
CA PHE A 312 3.45 -0.45 24.89
C PHE A 312 3.41 0.93 25.54
N ALA A 313 2.78 0.98 26.70
CA ALA A 313 2.80 2.07 27.65
C ALA A 313 2.98 1.51 29.07
N VAL A 314 3.95 2.05 29.82
CA VAL A 314 4.20 1.69 31.22
C VAL A 314 4.24 2.96 32.05
N THR A 315 3.48 2.98 33.14
CA THR A 315 3.54 4.06 34.11
C THR A 315 4.29 3.59 35.35
N PHE A 316 5.34 4.30 35.71
CA PHE A 316 6.11 4.09 36.94
C PHE A 316 5.83 5.19 37.95
N GLN A 317 5.99 4.89 39.23
CA GLN A 317 6.19 5.90 40.26
C GLN A 317 7.52 6.62 39.99
N ARG A 318 7.50 7.96 39.91
CA ARG A 318 8.71 8.75 39.67
C ARG A 318 9.67 8.62 40.87
N LEU A 319 10.95 8.41 40.57
CA LEU A 319 12.02 8.45 41.56
C LEU A 319 12.49 9.90 41.78
N PRO A 320 12.96 10.28 42.98
CA PRO A 320 13.33 11.66 43.30
C PRO A 320 14.62 12.14 42.60
N GLN A 321 15.31 11.28 41.87
CA GLN A 321 16.57 11.60 41.21
C GLN A 321 16.34 12.24 39.84
N ALA A 322 17.29 13.09 39.42
CA ALA A 322 17.29 13.71 38.09
C ALA A 322 17.66 12.72 36.98
N GLU A 323 18.34 11.63 37.30
CA GLU A 323 18.73 10.59 36.36
C GLU A 323 18.19 9.24 36.82
N ALA A 324 17.67 8.45 35.87
CA ALA A 324 17.24 7.08 36.10
C ALA A 324 17.66 6.17 34.92
N THR A 325 17.76 4.88 35.20
CA THR A 325 17.94 3.83 34.19
C THR A 325 16.65 3.03 34.09
N LEU A 326 16.07 3.00 32.90
CA LEU A 326 14.95 2.14 32.56
C LEU A 326 15.48 0.89 31.86
N THR A 327 15.22 -0.28 32.41
CA THR A 327 15.51 -1.57 31.81
C THR A 327 14.22 -2.19 31.27
N ILE A 328 14.25 -2.62 29.99
CA ILE A 328 13.18 -3.37 29.34
C ILE A 328 13.79 -4.60 28.66
N GLY A 329 13.54 -5.79 29.22
CA GLY A 329 14.20 -7.02 28.81
C GLY A 329 15.73 -6.88 28.94
N PRO A 330 16.50 -7.11 27.87
CA PRO A 330 17.96 -7.01 27.90
C PRO A 330 18.51 -5.59 27.63
N GLN A 331 17.65 -4.56 27.53
CA GLN A 331 18.06 -3.21 27.11
C GLN A 331 17.89 -2.18 28.21
N ASP A 332 18.92 -1.34 28.36
CA ASP A 332 18.95 -0.25 29.32
C ASP A 332 18.86 1.11 28.61
N PHE A 333 18.10 2.03 29.20
CA PHE A 333 17.89 3.39 28.70
C PHE A 333 18.17 4.38 29.82
N ALA A 334 19.09 5.32 29.58
CA ALA A 334 19.31 6.45 30.47
C ALA A 334 18.21 7.50 30.26
N LEU A 335 17.52 7.88 31.34
CA LEU A 335 16.50 8.92 31.37
C LEU A 335 17.01 10.08 32.23
N THR A 336 16.91 11.29 31.70
CA THR A 336 17.21 12.53 32.42
C THR A 336 15.92 13.34 32.55
N PHE A 337 15.61 13.77 33.77
CA PHE A 337 14.45 14.57 34.09
C PHE A 337 14.92 15.97 34.47
N GLU A 338 14.39 16.99 33.78
CA GLU A 338 14.54 18.40 34.15
C GLU A 338 13.42 18.86 35.09
#